data_AF-A0A968IZP4-F1
#
_entry.id   AF-A0A968IZP4-F1
#
_cell.length_a   1.000
_cell.length_b   1.000
_cell.length_c   1.000
_cell.angle_alpha   90.00
_cell.angle_beta   90.00
_cell.angle_gamma   90.00
#
_symmetry.space_group_name_H-M   'P 1'
#
loop_
_entity.id
_entity.type
_entity.pdbx_description
1 polymer ?
#
loop_
_entity_poly.entity_id
_entity_poly.type
_entity_poly.pdbx_seq_one_letter_code
_entity_poly.pdbx_strand_id
1 'polypeptide(L)'
;MTLRPLSLADTLDNLSYRTIGLGFLLLTVGIVAGAVWANEAWGTYWSWDPKETWSAIVWLVFAAYLHLRLTKGWQGRKPAIVAVVGLATIWICYLGVNFLGKGLHSYGWFL
;
A
#
# COMPACT_ATOMS: atom_id res chain seq x y z
N MET A 1 -16.63 28.42 20.45
CA MET A 1 -16.09 27.28 19.69
C MET A 1 -15.27 26.44 20.66
N THR A 2 -15.89 25.45 21.32
CA THR A 2 -15.24 24.63 22.34
C THR A 2 -14.40 23.55 21.65
N LEU A 3 -13.07 23.70 21.70
CA LEU A 3 -12.15 22.65 21.25
C LEU A 3 -12.23 21.50 22.24
N ARG A 4 -13.00 20.46 21.90
CA ARG A 4 -12.96 19.20 22.65
C ARG A 4 -11.60 18.54 22.37
N PRO A 5 -10.84 18.13 23.39
CA PRO A 5 -9.63 17.36 23.16
C PRO A 5 -9.99 16.06 22.42
N LEU A 6 -9.24 15.75 21.37
CA LEU A 6 -9.41 14.52 20.60
C LEU A 6 -9.16 13.32 21.51
N SER A 7 -10.00 12.29 21.39
CA SER A 7 -9.73 11.03 22.09
C SER A 7 -8.50 10.35 21.46
N LEU A 8 -7.85 9.45 22.20
CA LEU A 8 -6.73 8.66 21.67
C LEU A 8 -7.11 7.94 20.35
N ALA A 9 -8.35 7.45 20.27
CA ALA A 9 -8.87 6.80 19.08
C ALA A 9 -8.93 7.75 17.87
N ASP A 10 -9.36 8.99 18.07
CA ASP A 10 -9.40 9.99 16.99
C ASP A 10 -8.00 10.39 16.54
N THR A 11 -7.04 10.45 17.47
CA THR A 11 -5.63 10.73 17.13
C THR A 11 -5.02 9.59 16.32
N LEU A 12 -5.22 8.34 16.73
CA LEU A 12 -4.72 7.15 16.00
C LEU A 12 -5.38 7.00 14.63
N ASP A 13 -6.67 7.30 14.54
CA ASP A 13 -7.42 7.28 13.30
C ASP A 13 -6.91 8.34 12.32
N ASN A 14 -6.65 9.57 12.80
CA ASN A 14 -6.04 10.63 11.99
C ASN A 14 -4.61 10.31 11.57
N LEU A 15 -3.81 9.74 12.47
CA LEU A 15 -2.46 9.30 12.16
C LEU A 15 -2.46 8.26 11.04
N SER A 16 -3.33 7.24 11.16
CA SER A 16 -3.48 6.19 10.14
C SER A 16 -3.82 6.76 8.76
N TYR A 17 -4.75 7.73 8.71
CA TYR A 17 -5.09 8.41 7.45
C TYR A 17 -3.90 9.13 6.82
N ARG A 18 -3.14 9.90 7.62
CA ARG A 18 -1.97 10.65 7.13
C ARG A 18 -0.86 9.71 6.66
N THR A 19 -0.56 8.67 7.44
CA THR A 19 0.49 7.71 7.11
C THR A 19 0.14 6.90 5.86
N ILE A 20 -1.10 6.41 5.73
CA ILE A 20 -1.54 5.69 4.52
C ILE A 20 -1.59 6.62 3.31
N GLY A 21 -2.03 7.88 3.48
CA GLY A 21 -2.00 8.89 2.42
C GLY A 21 -0.58 9.16 1.90
N LEU A 22 0.39 9.32 2.80
CA LEU A 22 1.80 9.48 2.43
C LEU A 22 2.33 8.21 1.73
N GLY A 23 2.03 7.04 2.27
CA GLY A 23 2.41 5.75 1.68
C GLY A 23 1.86 5.56 0.27
N PHE A 24 0.61 5.97 0.03
CA PHE A 24 -0.01 5.91 -1.29
C PHE A 24 0.69 6.80 -2.32
N LEU A 25 1.04 8.03 -1.93
CA LEU A 25 1.80 8.94 -2.80
C LEU A 25 3.18 8.36 -3.14
N LEU A 26 3.93 7.93 -2.13
CA LEU A 26 5.26 7.36 -2.32
C LEU A 26 5.22 6.08 -3.17
N LEU A 27 4.25 5.20 -2.93
CA LEU A 27 4.06 3.98 -3.70
C LEU A 27 3.69 4.28 -5.15
N THR A 28 2.84 5.28 -5.39
CA THR A 28 2.46 5.70 -6.75
C THR A 28 3.70 6.17 -7.52
N VAL A 29 4.51 7.03 -6.92
CA VAL A 29 5.78 7.48 -7.51
C VAL A 29 6.72 6.30 -7.74
N GLY A 30 6.82 5.38 -6.77
CA GLY A 30 7.64 4.18 -6.88
C GLY A 30 7.23 3.25 -8.03
N ILE A 31 5.93 3.01 -8.22
CA ILE A 31 5.41 2.19 -9.33
C ILE A 31 5.70 2.85 -10.68
N VAL A 32 5.47 4.17 -10.80
CA VAL A 32 5.74 4.90 -12.05
C VAL A 32 7.24 4.89 -12.37
N ALA A 33 8.09 5.21 -11.39
CA ALA A 33 9.54 5.18 -11.57
C ALA A 33 10.04 3.77 -11.89
N GLY A 34 9.50 2.76 -11.22
CA GLY A 34 9.80 1.35 -11.46
C GLY A 34 9.40 0.89 -12.87
N ALA A 35 8.22 1.30 -13.35
CA ALA A 35 7.75 0.99 -14.71
C ALA A 35 8.64 1.62 -15.79
N VAL A 36 9.07 2.88 -15.59
CA VAL A 36 10.02 3.54 -16.50
C VAL A 36 11.35 2.80 -16.52
N TRP A 37 11.87 2.43 -15.34
CA TRP A 37 13.11 1.67 -15.24
C TRP A 37 12.99 0.26 -15.84
N ALA A 38 11.86 -0.42 -15.64
CA ALA A 38 11.59 -1.75 -16.20
C ALA A 38 11.61 -1.72 -17.74
N ASN A 39 11.12 -0.64 -18.36
CA ASN A 39 11.19 -0.47 -19.80
C ASN A 39 12.63 -0.38 -20.31
N GLU A 40 13.48 0.38 -19.60
CA GLU A 40 14.91 0.48 -19.93
C GLU A 40 15.67 -0.83 -19.68
N ALA A 41 15.33 -1.57 -18.62
CA ALA A 41 16.02 -2.80 -18.23
C ALA A 41 15.60 -4.03 -19.06
N TRP A 42 14.30 -4.15 -19.37
CA TRP A 42 13.69 -5.37 -19.91
C TRP A 42 12.84 -5.13 -21.17
N GLY A 43 12.73 -3.90 -21.65
CA GLY A 43 11.97 -3.55 -22.86
C GLY A 43 10.45 -3.50 -22.69
N THR A 44 9.94 -3.67 -21.46
CA THR A 44 8.50 -3.61 -21.14
C THR A 44 8.26 -2.81 -19.86
N TYR A 45 7.19 -2.01 -19.82
CA TYR A 45 6.82 -1.21 -18.64
C TYR A 45 6.26 -2.08 -17.49
N TRP A 46 5.73 -3.24 -17.81
CA TRP A 46 5.08 -4.14 -16.86
C TRP A 46 5.08 -5.56 -17.40
N SER A 47 5.48 -6.51 -16.57
CA SER A 47 5.67 -7.92 -16.88
C SER A 47 4.73 -8.83 -16.09
N TRP A 48 3.89 -8.29 -15.20
CA TRP A 48 3.02 -9.05 -14.30
C TRP A 48 3.79 -10.05 -13.42
N ASP A 49 5.04 -9.72 -13.10
CA ASP A 49 5.78 -10.55 -12.17
C ASP A 49 5.16 -10.45 -10.77
N PRO A 50 5.47 -11.38 -9.85
CA PRO A 50 4.90 -11.34 -8.52
C PRO A 50 5.12 -10.01 -7.80
N LYS A 51 6.28 -9.36 -7.94
CA LYS A 51 6.53 -8.08 -7.24
C LYS A 51 5.70 -6.93 -7.81
N GLU A 52 5.66 -6.80 -9.12
CA GLU A 52 4.79 -5.86 -9.81
C GLU A 52 3.32 -6.07 -9.42
N THR A 53 2.81 -7.30 -9.53
CA THR A 53 1.41 -7.63 -9.23
C THR A 53 1.04 -7.27 -7.79
N TRP A 54 1.87 -7.63 -6.82
CA TRP A 54 1.58 -7.33 -5.41
C TRP A 54 1.74 -5.85 -5.08
N SER A 55 2.65 -5.12 -5.75
CA SER A 55 2.73 -3.66 -5.61
C SER A 55 1.44 -2.97 -6.07
N ALA A 56 0.82 -3.47 -7.15
CA ALA A 56 -0.48 -2.99 -7.62
C ALA A 56 -1.63 -3.34 -6.67
N ILE A 57 -1.61 -4.54 -6.07
CA ILE A 57 -2.59 -4.93 -5.04
C ILE A 57 -2.49 -4.00 -3.82
N VAL A 58 -1.29 -3.72 -3.31
CA VAL A 58 -1.10 -2.79 -2.18
C VAL A 58 -1.59 -1.39 -2.54
N TRP A 59 -1.28 -0.93 -3.77
CA TRP A 59 -1.75 0.35 -4.27
C TRP A 59 -3.29 0.44 -4.29
N LEU A 60 -3.97 -0.59 -4.76
CA LEU A 60 -5.44 -0.67 -4.75
C LEU A 60 -6.02 -0.68 -3.33
N VAL A 61 -5.38 -1.38 -2.39
CA VAL A 61 -5.83 -1.40 -0.98
C VAL A 61 -5.69 -0.02 -0.33
N PHE A 62 -4.60 0.70 -0.59
CA PHE A 62 -4.43 2.08 -0.13
C PHE A 62 -5.45 3.03 -0.76
N ALA A 63 -5.68 2.92 -2.07
CA ALA A 63 -6.70 3.69 -2.77
C ALA A 63 -8.11 3.43 -2.18
N ALA A 64 -8.45 2.16 -1.94
CA ALA A 64 -9.72 1.77 -1.33
C ALA A 64 -9.86 2.34 0.08
N TYR A 65 -8.82 2.26 0.92
CA TYR A 65 -8.83 2.85 2.26
C TYR A 65 -9.09 4.36 2.23
N LEU A 66 -8.37 5.10 1.37
CA LEU A 66 -8.54 6.55 1.23
C LEU A 66 -9.92 6.91 0.68
N HIS A 67 -10.41 6.17 -0.31
CA HIS A 67 -11.74 6.38 -0.89
C HIS A 67 -12.87 6.17 0.15
N LEU A 68 -12.76 5.12 0.96
CA LEU A 68 -13.69 4.84 2.06
C LEU A 68 -13.66 5.92 3.13
N ARG A 69 -12.48 6.50 3.40
CA ARG A 69 -12.33 7.59 4.37
C ARG A 69 -12.99 8.90 3.92
N LEU A 70 -12.96 9.19 2.62
CA LEU A 70 -13.61 10.35 2.03
C LEU A 70 -15.14 10.18 1.93
N THR A 71 -15.62 8.94 1.94
CA THR A 71 -17.05 8.63 1.86
C THR A 71 -17.75 8.90 3.20
N LYS A 72 -18.69 9.86 3.22
CA LYS A 72 -19.49 10.19 4.41
C LYS A 72 -20.21 8.94 4.93
N GLY A 73 -20.04 8.63 6.22
CA GLY A 73 -20.70 7.51 6.91
C GLY A 73 -19.79 6.35 7.32
N TRP A 74 -18.50 6.39 6.96
CA TRP A 74 -17.51 5.39 7.35
C TRP A 74 -16.62 5.89 8.49
N GLN A 75 -17.19 6.07 9.69
CA GLN A 75 -16.45 6.40 10.91
C GLN A 75 -16.47 5.22 11.90
N GLY A 76 -15.40 5.06 12.68
CA GLY A 76 -15.28 4.02 13.72
C GLY A 76 -14.65 2.71 13.24
N ARG A 77 -15.31 1.57 13.48
CA ARG A 77 -14.72 0.22 13.36
C ARG A 77 -14.44 -0.23 11.92
N LYS A 78 -15.20 0.25 10.94
CA LYS A 78 -15.09 -0.20 9.53
C LYS A 78 -13.77 0.23 8.86
N PRO A 79 -13.34 1.51 8.94
CA PRO A 79 -12.01 1.93 8.47
C PRO A 79 -10.85 1.18 9.14
N ALA A 80 -10.95 0.88 10.44
CA ALA A 80 -9.91 0.19 11.18
C ALA A 80 -9.64 -1.23 10.64
N ILE A 81 -10.69 -1.96 10.24
CA ILE A 81 -10.55 -3.29 9.62
C ILE A 81 -9.81 -3.19 8.28
N VAL A 82 -10.14 -2.18 7.47
CA VAL A 82 -9.48 -1.96 6.17
C VAL A 82 -8.00 -1.60 6.37
N ALA A 83 -7.67 -0.80 7.40
CA ALA A 83 -6.28 -0.51 7.73
C ALA A 83 -5.48 -1.76 8.12
N VAL A 84 -6.08 -2.68 8.90
CA VAL A 84 -5.44 -3.95 9.30
C VAL A 84 -5.25 -4.88 8.09
N VAL A 85 -6.24 -4.99 7.21
CA VAL A 85 -6.12 -5.75 5.96
C VAL A 85 -5.04 -5.14 5.06
N GLY A 86 -4.97 -3.80 4.99
CA GLY A 86 -3.90 -3.08 4.33
C GLY A 86 -2.53 -3.42 4.88
N LEU A 87 -2.37 -3.42 6.20
CA LEU A 87 -1.12 -3.83 6.84
C LEU A 87 -0.73 -5.26 6.45
N ALA A 88 -1.65 -6.22 6.57
CA ALA A 88 -1.38 -7.61 6.18
C ALA A 88 -0.97 -7.74 4.70
N THR A 89 -1.61 -6.96 3.82
CA THR A 89 -1.30 -6.95 2.38
C THR A 89 0.11 -6.41 2.11
N ILE A 90 0.55 -5.38 2.84
CA ILE A 90 1.94 -4.87 2.77
C ILE A 90 2.93 -5.96 3.18
N TRP A 91 2.67 -6.66 4.29
CA TRP A 91 3.55 -7.75 4.76
C TRP A 91 3.67 -8.88 3.73
N ILE A 92 2.57 -9.24 3.07
CA ILE A 92 2.62 -10.23 1.99
C ILE A 92 3.41 -9.69 0.79
N CYS A 93 3.20 -8.43 0.39
CA CYS A 93 3.93 -7.81 -0.72
C CYS A 93 5.45 -7.76 -0.47
N TYR A 94 5.89 -7.37 0.73
CA TYR A 94 7.30 -7.20 1.05
C TYR A 94 8.01 -8.48 1.50
N LEU A 95 7.34 -9.41 2.17
CA LEU A 95 7.95 -10.66 2.63
C LEU A 95 7.45 -11.87 1.86
N GLY A 96 6.12 -12.01 1.73
CA GLY A 96 5.47 -13.15 1.08
C GLY A 96 5.94 -13.38 -0.36
N VAL A 97 5.99 -12.32 -1.17
CA VAL A 97 6.37 -12.42 -2.58
C VAL A 97 7.82 -12.83 -2.78
N ASN A 98 8.71 -12.45 -1.86
CA ASN A 98 10.10 -12.87 -1.93
C ASN A 98 10.26 -14.39 -1.74
N PHE A 99 9.34 -15.07 -1.04
CA PHE A 99 9.34 -16.54 -0.95
C PHE A 99 8.90 -17.26 -2.23
N LEU A 100 8.25 -16.56 -3.16
CA LEU A 100 7.78 -17.18 -4.41
C LEU A 100 8.92 -17.45 -5.39
N GLY A 101 10.08 -16.78 -5.25
CA GLY A 101 11.30 -17.09 -6.02
C GLY A 101 11.16 -16.99 -7.54
N LYS A 102 10.08 -16.35 -8.05
CA LYS A 102 9.78 -16.24 -9.48
C LYS A 102 9.68 -14.78 -9.91
N GLY A 103 10.15 -14.49 -11.12
CA GLY A 103 10.07 -13.16 -11.74
C GLY A 103 11.42 -12.48 -11.89
N LEU A 104 11.45 -11.42 -12.71
CA LEU A 104 12.64 -10.61 -13.04
C LEU A 104 13.26 -9.92 -11.82
N HIS A 105 12.53 -9.88 -10.70
CA HIS A 105 12.97 -9.32 -9.43
C HIS A 105 13.44 -10.37 -8.40
N SER A 106 13.65 -11.62 -8.81
CA SER A 106 14.19 -12.67 -7.93
C SER A 106 15.71 -12.50 -7.78
N TYR A 107 16.11 -11.60 -6.89
CA TYR A 107 17.50 -11.41 -6.48
C TYR A 107 17.85 -12.27 -5.26
N GLY A 108 17.45 -13.55 -5.27
CA GLY A 108 17.88 -14.60 -4.33
C GLY A 108 17.48 -14.48 -2.85
N TRP A 109 17.18 -15.61 -2.20
CA TRP A 109 17.57 -15.89 -0.81
C TRP A 109 17.62 -17.40 -0.53
N PHE A 110 18.62 -17.81 0.25
CA PHE A 110 19.17 -19.16 0.49
C PHE A 110 20.05 -19.75 -0.64
N LEU A 111 21.17 -19.07 -0.92
CA LEU A 111 22.46 -19.68 -1.24
C LEU A 111 23.58 -18.81 -0.68
#